data_AF-A0A416W5W1-F1
#
_entry.id   AF-A0A416W5W1-F1
#
_cell.length_a   1.000
_cell.length_b   1.000
_cell.length_c   1.000
_cell.angle_alpha   90.00
_cell.angle_beta   90.00
_cell.angle_gamma   90.00
#
_symmetry.space_group_name_H-M   'P 1'
#
loop_
_entity.id
_entity.type
_entity.pdbx_description
1 polymer ?
#
loop_
_entity_poly.entity_id
_entity_poly.type
_entity_poly.pdbx_seq_one_letter_code
_entity_poly.pdbx_strand_id
1 'polypeptide(L)'
;MARCYSNLFNRLSGQLGRVIYYQVGDRLYARTTPGQMKDCRSELQLYYRERMRKTATFYGVIRQTWLARIWQMLGVAEHRSGYNLFLKANMRAFNGEGLLYDLVHFKF
;
A
#
# COMPACT_ATOMS: atom_id res chain seq x y z
N MET A 1 0.84 1.28 -20.99
CA MET A 1 -0.56 1.15 -21.45
C MET A 1 -1.46 1.97 -20.55
N ALA A 2 -1.98 3.11 -21.03
CA ALA A 2 -3.09 3.79 -20.37
C ALA A 2 -4.38 3.02 -20.69
N ARG A 3 -5.21 2.72 -19.68
CA ARG A 3 -6.57 2.20 -19.91
C ARG A 3 -7.54 3.34 -19.64
N CYS A 4 -8.02 3.98 -20.70
CA CYS A 4 -9.13 4.92 -20.61
C CYS A 4 -10.43 4.11 -20.45
N TYR A 5 -11.01 4.13 -19.25
CA TYR A 5 -12.41 3.80 -19.08
C TYR A 5 -13.17 5.12 -19.06
N SER A 6 -13.81 5.53 -20.16
CA SER A 6 -14.72 6.68 -20.17
C SER A 6 -16.04 6.30 -19.48
N ASN A 7 -16.87 7.25 -19.03
CA ASN A 7 -17.96 7.69 -19.92
C ASN A 7 -17.83 9.12 -20.49
N LEU A 8 -16.88 9.94 -20.01
CA LEU A 8 -16.11 10.88 -20.87
C LEU A 8 -14.92 11.49 -20.10
N PHE A 9 -15.04 11.80 -18.80
CA PHE A 9 -13.92 12.36 -18.00
C PHE A 9 -13.84 11.91 -16.53
N ASN A 10 -14.78 11.12 -16.01
CA ASN A 10 -14.85 10.79 -14.57
C ASN A 10 -13.98 9.60 -14.11
N ARG A 11 -13.18 8.98 -14.99
CA ARG A 11 -12.43 7.74 -14.68
C ARG A 11 -11.07 7.62 -15.40
N LEU A 12 -10.39 8.74 -15.64
CA LEU A 12 -9.05 8.75 -16.24
C LEU A 12 -8.00 8.25 -15.24
N SER A 13 -7.66 6.97 -15.33
CA SER A 13 -6.52 6.38 -14.63
C SER A 13 -5.56 5.76 -15.63
N GLY A 14 -4.27 6.05 -15.51
CA GLY A 14 -3.27 5.54 -16.43
C GLY A 14 -2.09 6.48 -16.64
N GLN A 15 -1.16 6.03 -17.46
CA GLN A 15 0.05 6.78 -17.77
C GLN A 15 -0.01 7.32 -19.20
N LEU A 16 0.03 8.65 -19.34
CA LEU A 16 0.17 9.34 -20.61
C LEU A 16 1.55 10.02 -20.65
N GLY A 17 2.44 9.51 -21.49
CA GLY A 17 3.83 9.95 -21.53
C GLY A 17 4.52 9.79 -20.17
N ARG A 18 5.01 10.90 -19.61
CA ARG A 18 5.62 10.93 -18.27
C ARG A 18 4.62 11.19 -17.15
N VAL A 19 3.34 11.44 -17.41
CA VAL A 19 2.36 11.79 -16.38
C VAL A 19 1.44 10.60 -16.10
N ILE A 20 1.25 10.30 -14.82
CA ILE A 20 0.33 9.29 -14.31
C ILE A 20 -0.87 10.01 -13.71
N TYR A 21 -2.04 9.77 -14.29
CA TYR A 21 -3.33 10.23 -13.79
C TYR A 21 -3.97 9.13 -12.95
N TYR A 22 -4.52 9.49 -11.81
CA TYR A 22 -5.20 8.56 -10.92
C TYR A 22 -6.24 9.29 -10.05
N GLN A 23 -7.19 8.53 -9.52
CA GLN A 23 -8.27 9.06 -8.68
C GLN A 23 -8.14 8.51 -7.27
N VAL A 24 -8.38 9.36 -6.26
CA VAL A 24 -8.48 8.96 -4.85
C VAL A 24 -9.75 9.59 -4.28
N GLY A 25 -10.74 8.75 -3.97
CA GLY A 25 -12.08 9.22 -3.64
C GLY A 25 -12.68 10.01 -4.82
N ASP A 26 -13.17 11.20 -4.55
CA ASP A 26 -13.76 12.09 -5.57
C ASP A 26 -12.74 13.05 -6.21
N ARG A 27 -11.45 12.93 -5.87
CA ARG A 27 -10.39 13.83 -6.34
C ARG A 27 -9.52 13.16 -7.40
N LEU A 28 -9.25 13.89 -8.47
CA LEU A 28 -8.35 13.47 -9.54
C LEU A 28 -6.96 14.08 -9.33
N TYR A 29 -5.94 13.24 -9.43
CA TYR A 29 -4.55 13.59 -9.22
C TYR A 29 -3.72 13.25 -10.45
N ALA A 30 -2.67 14.02 -10.66
CA ALA A 30 -1.65 13.76 -11.67
C ALA A 30 -0.27 13.82 -11.02
N ARG A 31 0.62 12.91 -11.39
CA ARG A 31 2.02 12.93 -10.96
C ARG A 31 2.96 12.62 -12.11
N THR A 32 4.14 13.23 -12.11
CA THR A 32 5.16 12.93 -13.11
C THR A 32 5.96 11.69 -12.67
N THR A 33 6.28 10.84 -13.63
CA THR A 33 7.15 9.68 -13.48
C THR A 33 8.59 10.17 -13.43
N PRO A 34 9.42 9.69 -12.49
CA PRO A 34 10.82 10.05 -12.44
C PRO A 34 11.53 9.67 -13.76
N GLY A 35 12.41 10.54 -14.25
CA GLY A 35 13.07 10.33 -15.55
C GLY A 35 14.07 9.16 -15.54
N GLN A 36 14.92 9.10 -14.51
CA GLN A 36 15.80 7.97 -14.24
C GLN A 36 15.74 7.66 -12.74
N MET A 37 15.55 6.40 -12.40
CA MET A 37 15.52 5.94 -11.01
C MET A 37 16.51 4.80 -10.84
N LYS A 38 17.48 4.99 -9.94
CA LYS A 38 18.40 3.92 -9.56
C LYS A 38 17.73 3.08 -8.47
N ASP A 39 17.71 1.76 -8.65
CA ASP A 39 17.31 0.84 -7.58
C ASP A 39 18.42 0.79 -6.52
N CYS A 40 18.38 1.73 -5.58
CA CYS A 40 19.28 1.72 -4.45
C CYS A 40 18.96 0.53 -3.53
N ARG A 41 20.01 -0.20 -3.14
CA ARG A 41 19.95 -1.41 -2.31
C ARG A 41 20.90 -1.28 -1.11
N SER A 42 20.87 -0.15 -0.42
CA SER A 42 21.57 -0.08 0.87
C SER A 42 20.96 -1.10 1.85
N GLU A 43 21.74 -1.56 2.82
CA GLU A 43 21.27 -2.54 3.81
C GLU A 43 20.00 -2.08 4.51
N LEU A 44 19.94 -0.80 4.91
CA LEU A 44 18.76 -0.19 5.52
C LEU A 44 17.54 -0.22 4.57
N GLN A 45 17.73 0.04 3.28
CA GLN A 45 16.65 -0.01 2.29
C GLN A 45 16.14 -1.44 2.10
N LEU A 46 17.03 -2.42 2.03
CA LEU A 46 16.67 -3.83 1.94
C LEU A 46 15.91 -4.29 3.19
N TYR A 47 16.38 -3.89 4.38
CA TYR A 47 15.72 -4.15 5.66
C TYR A 47 14.26 -3.68 5.66
N TYR A 48 14.00 -2.42 5.29
CA TYR A 48 12.63 -1.89 5.26
C TYR A 48 11.77 -2.50 4.14
N ARG A 49 12.36 -2.87 3.00
CA ARG A 49 11.66 -3.57 1.91
C ARG A 49 11.15 -4.94 2.36
N GLU A 50 12.00 -5.72 3.03
CA GLU A 50 11.60 -7.03 3.55
C GLU A 50 10.53 -6.89 4.64
N ARG A 51 10.68 -5.91 5.55
CA ARG A 51 9.66 -5.58 6.56
C ARG A 51 8.29 -5.32 5.94
N MET A 52 8.24 -4.46 4.92
CA MET A 52 7.01 -4.15 4.18
C MET A 52 6.44 -5.39 3.48
N ARG A 53 7.29 -6.15 2.78
CA ARG A 53 6.90 -7.37 2.05
C ARG A 53 6.25 -8.38 2.99
N LYS A 54 6.84 -8.63 4.15
CA LYS A 54 6.35 -9.62 5.13
C LYS A 54 5.07 -9.18 5.79
N THR A 55 4.96 -7.90 6.15
CA THR A 55 3.71 -7.32 6.66
C THR A 55 2.57 -7.49 5.65
N ALA A 56 2.84 -7.23 4.36
CA ALA A 56 1.87 -7.42 3.29
C ALA A 56 1.49 -8.89 3.08
N THR A 57 2.47 -9.81 3.10
CA THR A 57 2.21 -11.25 3.02
C THR A 57 1.36 -11.74 4.19
N PHE A 58 1.66 -11.28 5.41
CA PHE A 58 0.89 -11.63 6.60
C PHE A 58 -0.53 -11.10 6.54
N TYR A 59 -0.73 -9.88 6.03
CA TYR A 59 -2.09 -9.39 5.74
C TYR A 59 -2.83 -10.31 4.74
N GLY A 60 -2.12 -10.95 3.80
CA GLY A 60 -2.70 -11.96 2.93
C GLY A 60 -3.37 -13.11 3.68
N VAL A 61 -2.82 -13.51 4.83
CA VAL A 61 -3.40 -14.50 5.75
C VAL A 61 -4.56 -13.89 6.55
N ILE A 62 -4.37 -12.71 7.15
CA ILE A 62 -5.43 -11.99 7.90
C ILE A 62 -6.65 -11.71 7.02
N ARG A 63 -6.45 -11.44 5.74
CA ARG A 63 -7.53 -11.19 4.77
C ARG A 63 -8.46 -12.39 4.59
N GLN A 64 -8.00 -13.60 4.91
CA GLN A 64 -8.81 -14.82 4.86
C GLN A 64 -9.64 -15.05 6.14
N THR A 65 -9.43 -14.24 7.19
CA THR A 65 -10.13 -14.34 8.46
C THR A 65 -11.12 -13.19 8.65
N TRP A 66 -11.96 -13.29 9.68
CA TRP A 66 -12.93 -12.24 10.02
C TRP A 66 -12.28 -10.92 10.46
N LEU A 67 -11.01 -10.94 10.90
CA LEU A 67 -10.24 -9.74 11.26
C LEU A 67 -10.11 -8.77 10.09
N ALA A 68 -10.08 -9.26 8.85
CA ALA A 68 -10.08 -8.44 7.65
C ALA A 68 -11.24 -7.42 7.64
N ARG A 69 -12.40 -7.84 8.15
CA ARG A 69 -13.60 -7.01 8.19
C ARG A 69 -13.50 -5.90 9.22
N ILE A 70 -12.85 -6.14 10.36
CA ILE A 70 -12.53 -5.09 11.34
C ILE A 70 -11.66 -4.02 10.69
N TRP A 71 -10.56 -4.44 10.05
CA TRP A 71 -9.67 -3.50 9.37
C TRP A 71 -10.37 -2.73 8.25
N GLN A 72 -11.29 -3.36 7.51
CA GLN A 72 -12.10 -2.66 6.52
C GLN A 72 -13.00 -1.60 7.14
N MET A 73 -13.69 -1.91 8.25
CA MET A 73 -14.53 -0.96 8.96
C MET A 73 -13.71 0.23 9.50
N LEU A 74 -12.57 -0.04 10.12
CA LEU A 74 -11.61 1.00 10.54
C LEU A 74 -11.12 1.83 9.36
N GLY A 75 -10.87 1.18 8.23
CA GLY A 75 -10.50 1.83 6.97
C GLY A 75 -11.53 2.86 6.52
N VAL A 76 -12.81 2.46 6.49
CA VAL A 76 -13.91 3.35 6.13
C VAL A 76 -13.97 4.56 7.07
N ALA A 77 -13.81 4.35 8.38
CA ALA A 77 -13.81 5.44 9.36
C ALA A 77 -12.63 6.42 9.19
N GLU A 78 -11.45 5.95 8.78
CA GLU A 78 -10.27 6.79 8.53
C GLU A 78 -10.13 7.28 7.09
N HIS A 79 -11.12 7.04 6.21
CA HIS A 79 -11.02 7.30 4.77
C HIS A 79 -9.77 6.68 4.11
N ARG A 80 -9.41 5.46 4.54
CA ARG A 80 -8.26 4.68 4.05
C ARG A 80 -8.67 3.24 3.75
N SER A 81 -7.83 2.50 3.04
CA SER A 81 -8.03 1.05 2.93
C SER A 81 -7.63 0.37 4.25
N GLY A 82 -8.40 -0.64 4.66
CA GLY A 82 -8.04 -1.44 5.84
C GLY A 82 -6.65 -2.08 5.73
N TYR A 83 -6.26 -2.44 4.50
CA TYR A 83 -4.89 -2.88 4.18
C TYR A 83 -3.83 -1.84 4.56
N ASN A 84 -4.00 -0.58 4.14
CA ASN A 84 -3.03 0.47 4.44
C ASN A 84 -2.95 0.78 5.94
N LEU A 85 -4.08 0.68 6.65
CA LEU A 85 -4.11 0.81 8.11
C LEU A 85 -3.37 -0.34 8.79
N PHE A 86 -3.63 -1.58 8.36
CA PHE A 86 -2.93 -2.75 8.88
C PHE A 86 -1.41 -2.62 8.70
N LEU A 87 -0.96 -2.27 7.48
CA LEU A 87 0.46 -2.06 7.22
C LEU A 87 1.05 -0.97 8.12
N LYS A 88 0.38 0.18 8.22
CA LYS A 88 0.84 1.31 9.05
C LYS A 88 0.98 0.91 10.53
N ALA A 89 0.02 0.15 11.04
CA ALA A 89 0.00 -0.29 12.44
C ALA A 89 1.07 -1.36 12.71
N ASN A 90 1.19 -2.33 11.82
CA ASN A 90 1.91 -3.58 12.09
C ASN A 90 3.28 -3.68 11.46
N MET A 91 3.65 -2.81 10.52
CA MET A 91 4.97 -2.90 9.89
C MET A 91 6.08 -2.89 10.93
N ARG A 92 5.91 -2.12 12.02
CA ARG A 92 6.87 -2.07 13.13
C ARG A 92 7.00 -3.37 13.93
N ALA A 93 6.04 -4.29 13.86
CA ALA A 93 6.13 -5.56 14.57
C ALA A 93 6.99 -6.61 13.83
N PHE A 94 7.31 -6.38 12.56
CA PHE A 94 8.16 -7.26 11.75
C PHE A 94 9.61 -6.74 11.73
N ASN A 95 10.60 -7.62 11.81
CA ASN A 95 12.01 -7.24 11.62
C ASN A 95 12.40 -7.42 10.14
N GLY A 96 13.56 -6.91 9.73
CA GLY A 96 14.07 -7.07 8.37
C GLY A 96 14.49 -8.50 8.00
N GLU A 97 14.47 -9.43 8.96
CA GLU A 97 14.67 -10.87 8.74
C GLU A 97 13.34 -11.60 8.50
N GLY A 98 12.21 -10.88 8.63
CA GLY A 98 10.88 -11.37 8.31
C GLY A 98 10.21 -12.19 9.41
N LEU A 99 10.68 -12.08 10.65
CA LEU A 99 10.02 -12.61 11.83
C LEU A 99 9.14 -11.52 12.47
N LEU A 100 7.98 -11.94 12.96
CA LEU A 100 7.22 -11.17 13.94
C LEU A 100 8.04 -11.17 15.22
N TYR A 101 8.75 -10.07 15.48
CA TYR A 101 9.72 -9.98 16.58
C TYR A 101 9.13 -9.27 17.79
N ASP A 102 8.09 -8.47 17.59
CA ASP A 102 7.50 -7.63 18.63
C ASP A 102 5.99 -7.84 18.68
N LEU A 103 5.59 -8.78 19.53
CA LEU A 103 4.19 -9.10 19.79
C LEU A 103 3.46 -7.99 20.58
N VAL A 104 4.20 -7.19 21.35
CA VAL A 104 3.62 -6.11 22.17
C VAL A 104 3.06 -5.01 21.28
N HIS A 105 3.75 -4.72 20.17
CA HIS A 105 3.33 -3.69 19.22
C HIS A 105 2.47 -4.22 18.07
N PHE A 106 2.21 -5.53 18.01
CA PHE A 106 1.36 -6.12 16.99
C PHE A 106 -0.13 -5.92 17.31
N LYS A 107 -0.89 -5.46 16.31
CA LYS A 107 -2.34 -5.25 16.37
C LYS A 107 -3.04 -6.21 15.42
N PHE A 108 -3.90 -7.06 15.98
CA PHE A 108 -4.75 -7.99 15.23
C PHE A 108 -5.86 -7.27 14.47
#